data_AF-A0A2E0M628-F1
#
_entry.id   AF-A0A2E0M628-F1
#
_cell.length_a   1.000
_cell.length_b   1.000
_cell.length_c   1.000
_cell.angle_alpha   90.00
_cell.angle_beta   90.00
_cell.angle_gamma   90.00
#
_symmetry.space_group_name_H-M   'P 1'
#
loop_
_entity.id
_entity.type
_entity.pdbx_description
1 polymer ?
#
loop_
_entity_poly.entity_id
_entity_poly.type
_entity_poly.pdbx_seq_one_letter_code
_entity_poly.pdbx_strand_id
1 'polypeptide(L)'
;MAKKKAKQQKKKKGGKKKSGWLGKLSASQIALMISMVAAAVAFYPTTILLLAGMAPTIVAYWSDDGKNGLAPITVGALNLCGVMVPLMDLWISENSFDYALALVADPLNWLIMYSAAAAGWGVWYGVPALYASLSVSTAERRLKQLRQSRAELIQEWGAELNRIEVERRDAREAQEEVKRNREQAENMAAQRTAAA
;
A
#
# COMPACT_ATOMS: atom_id res chain seq x y z
N MET A 1 58.63 5.93 7.11
CA MET A 1 57.16 6.06 6.91
C MET A 1 56.80 7.21 5.95
N ALA A 2 57.17 7.13 4.66
CA ALA A 2 56.97 8.25 3.72
C ALA A 2 56.57 7.84 2.30
N LYS A 3 56.00 6.64 2.09
CA LYS A 3 55.54 6.19 0.76
C LYS A 3 54.09 5.71 0.69
N LYS A 4 53.34 5.76 1.79
CA LYS A 4 51.91 5.38 1.81
C LYS A 4 50.92 6.54 1.64
N LYS A 5 51.35 7.80 1.70
CA LYS A 5 50.44 8.97 1.58
C LYS A 5 50.28 9.55 0.16
N ALA A 6 51.10 9.14 -0.82
CA ALA A 6 51.00 9.67 -2.19
C ALA A 6 49.96 8.95 -3.08
N LYS A 7 49.41 7.80 -2.65
CA LYS A 7 48.47 7.00 -3.47
C LYS A 7 47.00 7.27 -3.18
N GLN A 8 46.69 8.09 -2.18
CA GLN A 8 45.31 8.34 -1.74
C GLN A 8 44.73 9.71 -2.17
N GLN A 9 45.54 10.60 -2.74
CA GLN A 9 45.10 11.93 -3.18
C GLN A 9 44.82 12.06 -4.69
N LYS A 10 45.00 11.01 -5.49
CA LYS A 10 44.73 11.03 -6.95
C LYS A 10 43.37 10.47 -7.37
N LYS A 11 42.42 10.32 -6.43
CA LYS A 11 41.09 9.73 -6.68
C LYS A 11 39.91 10.65 -6.27
N LYS A 12 40.09 11.96 -6.33
CA LYS A 12 38.99 12.95 -6.18
C LYS A 12 39.17 14.14 -7.11
N LYS A 13 39.12 13.89 -8.42
CA LYS A 13 38.62 14.87 -9.40
C LYS A 13 37.69 14.14 -10.35
N GLY A 14 36.58 13.67 -9.78
CA GLY A 14 35.41 13.32 -10.56
C GLY A 14 34.86 14.62 -11.14
N GLY A 15 35.25 14.94 -12.38
CA GLY A 15 34.55 15.95 -13.15
C GLY A 15 33.08 15.56 -13.15
N LYS A 16 32.22 16.45 -12.66
CA LYS A 16 30.77 16.33 -12.81
C LYS A 16 30.50 16.32 -14.32
N LYS A 17 30.53 15.14 -14.94
CA LYS A 17 29.93 14.93 -16.26
C LYS A 17 28.48 15.35 -16.06
N LYS A 18 28.08 16.42 -16.74
CA LYS A 18 26.67 16.77 -16.90
C LYS A 18 26.03 15.53 -17.51
N SER A 19 25.40 14.70 -16.69
CA SER A 19 24.62 13.58 -17.19
C SER A 19 23.49 14.22 -17.98
N GLY A 20 23.62 14.20 -19.31
CA GLY A 20 22.48 14.44 -20.19
C GLY A 20 21.34 13.54 -19.73
N TRP A 21 20.10 13.90 -20.06
CA TRP A 21 18.90 13.18 -19.63
C TRP A 21 19.00 11.63 -19.79
N LEU A 22 19.74 11.15 -20.80
CA LEU A 22 20.09 9.72 -20.99
C LEU A 22 20.93 9.07 -19.87
N GLY A 23 21.74 9.82 -19.14
CA GLY A 23 22.62 9.33 -18.07
C GLY A 23 21.90 9.04 -16.74
N LYS A 24 20.59 9.30 -16.66
CA LYS A 24 19.74 8.92 -15.52
C LYS A 24 19.02 7.57 -15.73
N LEU A 25 19.08 7.02 -16.94
CA LEU A 25 18.41 5.76 -17.28
C LEU A 25 19.34 4.57 -16.97
N SER A 26 18.78 3.51 -16.38
CA SER A 26 19.52 2.27 -16.16
C SER A 26 19.86 1.58 -17.49
N ALA A 27 20.92 0.76 -17.50
CA ALA A 27 21.33 0.03 -18.70
C ALA A 27 20.22 -0.85 -19.28
N SER A 28 19.35 -1.41 -18.41
CA SER A 28 18.17 -2.19 -18.81
C SER A 28 17.13 -1.33 -19.53
N GLN A 29 16.87 -0.09 -19.07
CA GLN A 29 15.94 0.83 -19.74
C GLN A 29 16.46 1.28 -21.11
N ILE A 30 17.76 1.49 -21.24
CA ILE A 30 18.39 1.85 -22.53
C ILE A 30 18.30 0.68 -23.51
N ALA A 31 18.58 -0.55 -23.06
CA ALA A 31 18.44 -1.75 -23.88
C ALA A 31 17.00 -1.97 -24.36
N LEU A 32 16.01 -1.75 -23.49
CA LEU A 32 14.59 -1.85 -23.84
C LEU A 32 14.19 -0.80 -24.88
N MET A 33 14.62 0.46 -24.72
CA MET A 33 14.35 1.53 -25.68
C MET A 33 14.96 1.22 -27.06
N ILE A 34 16.20 0.73 -27.10
CA ILE A 34 16.85 0.33 -28.36
C ILE A 34 16.10 -0.85 -29.01
N SER A 35 15.69 -1.85 -28.22
CA SER A 35 14.89 -2.96 -28.72
C SER A 35 13.55 -2.50 -29.29
N MET A 36 12.91 -1.53 -28.65
CA MET A 36 11.63 -0.98 -29.10
C MET A 36 11.78 -0.22 -30.42
N VAL A 37 12.84 0.58 -30.56
CA VAL A 37 13.14 1.30 -31.81
C VAL A 37 13.52 0.33 -32.94
N ALA A 38 14.29 -0.73 -32.65
CA ALA A 38 14.63 -1.74 -33.64
C ALA A 38 13.39 -2.51 -34.14
N ALA A 39 12.50 -2.91 -33.21
CA ALA A 39 11.21 -3.51 -33.56
C ALA A 39 10.35 -2.54 -34.38
N ALA A 40 10.44 -1.25 -34.08
CA ALA A 40 9.66 -0.24 -34.78
C ALA A 40 10.07 -0.07 -36.26
N VAL A 41 11.37 -0.11 -36.53
CA VAL A 41 11.87 -0.06 -37.91
C VAL A 41 11.55 -1.35 -38.67
N ALA A 42 11.57 -2.51 -37.99
CA ALA A 42 11.28 -3.80 -38.61
C ALA A 42 9.79 -4.00 -38.95
N PHE A 43 8.87 -3.42 -38.17
CA PHE A 43 7.42 -3.58 -38.32
C PHE A 43 6.71 -2.23 -38.44
N TYR A 44 6.98 -1.49 -39.52
CA TYR A 44 6.46 -0.13 -39.69
C TYR A 44 4.92 0.00 -39.56
N PRO A 45 4.07 -0.87 -40.15
CA PRO A 45 2.61 -0.75 -40.01
C PRO A 45 2.12 -0.98 -38.57
N THR A 46 2.78 -1.84 -37.81
CA THR A 46 2.36 -2.14 -36.42
C THR A 46 2.70 -0.98 -35.48
N THR A 47 3.77 -0.23 -35.79
CA THR A 47 4.18 0.91 -34.96
C THR A 47 3.21 2.06 -34.98
N ILE A 48 2.63 2.39 -36.14
CA ILE A 48 1.71 3.52 -36.23
C ILE A 48 0.43 3.24 -35.46
N LEU A 49 -0.06 1.99 -35.57
CA LEU A 49 -1.22 1.50 -34.81
C LEU A 49 -0.93 1.49 -33.30
N LEU A 50 0.22 0.95 -32.89
CA LEU A 50 0.62 0.94 -31.47
C LEU A 50 0.82 2.35 -30.91
N LEU A 51 1.39 3.27 -31.69
CA LEU A 51 1.59 4.64 -31.26
C LEU A 51 0.26 5.35 -31.00
N ALA A 52 -0.71 5.18 -31.89
CA ALA A 52 -2.05 5.73 -31.74
C ALA A 52 -2.83 5.06 -30.59
N GLY A 53 -2.79 3.72 -30.53
CA GLY A 53 -3.52 2.92 -29.56
C GLY A 53 -2.96 3.00 -28.14
N MET A 54 -1.65 3.18 -27.97
CA MET A 54 -1.00 3.25 -26.66
C MET A 54 -0.94 4.66 -26.06
N ALA A 55 -1.49 5.68 -26.73
CA ALA A 55 -1.55 7.04 -26.19
C ALA A 55 -2.11 7.14 -24.75
N PRO A 56 -3.17 6.40 -24.35
CA PRO A 56 -3.67 6.43 -22.98
C PRO A 56 -2.66 5.93 -21.93
N THR A 57 -1.72 5.06 -22.31
CA THR A 57 -0.67 4.55 -21.42
C THR A 57 0.38 5.61 -21.12
N ILE A 58 0.65 6.49 -22.09
CA ILE A 58 1.54 7.65 -21.94
C ILE A 58 0.89 8.64 -20.97
N VAL A 59 -0.42 8.87 -21.11
CA VAL A 59 -1.18 9.70 -20.17
C VAL A 59 -1.14 9.11 -18.76
N ALA A 60 -1.31 7.79 -18.61
CA ALA A 60 -1.18 7.13 -17.32
C ALA A 60 0.23 7.26 -16.72
N TYR A 61 1.28 7.20 -17.54
CA TYR A 61 2.65 7.44 -17.10
C TYR A 61 2.88 8.88 -16.61
N TRP A 62 2.27 9.87 -17.25
CA TRP A 62 2.38 11.27 -16.81
C TRP A 62 1.50 11.60 -15.61
N SER A 63 0.35 10.94 -15.49
CA SER A 63 -0.61 11.18 -14.42
C SER A 63 -0.27 10.47 -13.12
N ASP A 64 0.70 9.54 -13.11
CA ASP A 64 1.05 8.80 -11.90
C ASP A 64 2.01 9.60 -11.01
N ASP A 65 1.44 10.37 -10.08
CA ASP A 65 2.16 11.03 -8.99
C ASP A 65 2.39 10.09 -7.78
N GLY A 66 1.94 8.83 -7.87
CA GLY A 66 1.89 7.89 -6.75
C GLY A 66 3.22 7.21 -6.44
N LYS A 67 3.49 6.99 -5.14
CA LYS A 67 4.69 6.30 -4.61
C LYS A 67 4.98 4.91 -5.19
N ASN A 68 3.99 4.24 -5.79
CA ASN A 68 4.09 2.84 -6.22
C ASN A 68 4.22 2.65 -7.73
N GLY A 69 3.98 3.67 -8.57
CA GLY A 69 4.23 3.55 -10.01
C GLY A 69 3.37 2.51 -10.75
N LEU A 70 2.23 2.09 -10.19
CA LEU A 70 1.44 0.95 -10.69
C LEU A 70 0.38 1.36 -11.72
N ALA A 71 -0.02 2.63 -11.77
CA ALA A 71 -1.06 3.09 -12.69
C ALA A 71 -0.70 2.84 -14.17
N PRO A 72 0.54 3.10 -14.62
CA PRO A 72 0.94 2.86 -16.01
C PRO A 72 0.98 1.38 -16.35
N ILE A 73 1.26 0.53 -15.36
CA ILE A 73 1.31 -0.93 -15.55
C ILE A 73 -0.11 -1.49 -15.69
N THR A 74 -1.04 -1.10 -14.81
CA THR A 74 -2.42 -1.60 -14.86
C THR A 74 -3.17 -1.09 -16.08
N VAL A 75 -3.10 0.22 -16.33
CA VAL A 75 -3.74 0.83 -17.50
C VAL A 75 -3.05 0.37 -18.78
N GLY A 76 -1.72 0.24 -18.77
CA GLY A 76 -0.93 -0.23 -19.90
C GLY A 76 -1.26 -1.65 -20.32
N ALA A 77 -1.36 -2.57 -19.36
CA ALA A 77 -1.71 -3.97 -19.63
C ALA A 77 -3.13 -4.11 -20.19
N LEU A 78 -4.10 -3.39 -19.61
CA LEU A 78 -5.50 -3.43 -20.06
C LEU A 78 -5.67 -2.74 -21.42
N ASN A 79 -5.02 -1.60 -21.64
CA ASN A 79 -5.04 -0.92 -22.94
C ASN A 79 -4.39 -1.78 -24.03
N LEU A 80 -3.26 -2.44 -23.75
CA LEU A 80 -2.62 -3.34 -24.71
C LEU A 80 -3.55 -4.48 -25.13
N CYS A 81 -4.37 -5.00 -24.23
CA CYS A 81 -5.39 -5.99 -24.56
C CYS A 81 -6.43 -5.46 -25.55
N GLY A 82 -6.85 -4.19 -25.41
CA GLY A 82 -7.75 -3.54 -26.36
C GLY A 82 -7.11 -3.27 -27.71
N VAL A 83 -5.85 -2.81 -27.72
CA VAL A 83 -5.05 -2.60 -28.95
C VAL A 83 -4.77 -3.91 -29.69
N MET A 84 -4.75 -5.04 -28.97
CA MET A 84 -4.52 -6.35 -29.58
C MET A 84 -5.55 -6.71 -30.64
N VAL A 85 -6.80 -6.24 -30.52
CA VAL A 85 -7.88 -6.56 -31.48
C VAL A 85 -7.56 -6.03 -32.89
N PRO A 86 -7.40 -4.71 -33.11
CA PRO A 86 -6.99 -4.21 -34.43
C PRO A 86 -5.56 -4.65 -34.81
N LEU A 87 -4.69 -4.92 -33.84
CA LEU A 87 -3.34 -5.42 -34.13
C LEU A 87 -3.36 -6.83 -34.74
N MET A 88 -4.25 -7.71 -34.27
CA MET A 88 -4.43 -9.04 -34.83
C MET A 88 -5.05 -8.97 -36.22
N ASP A 89 -6.01 -8.07 -36.44
CA ASP A 89 -6.60 -7.86 -37.76
C ASP A 89 -5.55 -7.38 -38.78
N LEU A 90 -4.67 -6.46 -38.37
CA LEU A 90 -3.52 -6.02 -39.17
C LEU A 90 -2.55 -7.17 -39.51
N TRP A 91 -2.30 -8.09 -38.59
CA TRP A 91 -1.36 -9.20 -38.82
C TRP A 91 -1.95 -10.33 -39.67
N ILE A 92 -3.25 -10.58 -39.56
CA ILE A 92 -3.92 -11.68 -40.25
C ILE A 92 -4.37 -11.28 -41.66
N SER A 93 -4.92 -10.08 -41.81
CA SER A 93 -5.50 -9.62 -43.07
C SER A 93 -4.42 -9.14 -44.04
N GLU A 94 -3.81 -7.99 -43.75
CA GLU A 94 -2.80 -7.40 -44.61
C GLU A 94 -1.85 -6.52 -43.79
N ASN A 95 -0.58 -6.90 -43.72
CA ASN A 95 0.43 -6.12 -43.00
C ASN A 95 0.97 -4.97 -43.89
N SER A 96 0.06 -4.16 -44.41
CA SER A 96 0.35 -3.00 -45.26
C SER A 96 0.16 -1.69 -44.50
N PHE A 97 0.87 -0.65 -44.93
CA PHE A 97 0.79 0.65 -44.28
C PHE A 97 -0.57 1.32 -44.49
N ASP A 98 -1.14 1.21 -45.68
CA ASP A 98 -2.44 1.80 -46.02
C ASP A 98 -3.56 1.16 -45.20
N TYR A 99 -3.49 -0.17 -44.97
CA TYR A 99 -4.45 -0.86 -44.13
C TYR A 99 -4.31 -0.47 -42.65
N ALA A 100 -3.09 -0.32 -42.14
CA ALA A 100 -2.88 0.19 -40.78
C ALA A 100 -3.48 1.60 -40.59
N LEU A 101 -3.36 2.49 -41.59
CA LEU A 101 -3.99 3.79 -41.58
C LEU A 101 -5.52 3.71 -41.63
N ALA A 102 -6.08 2.78 -42.41
CA ALA A 102 -7.53 2.54 -42.44
C ALA A 102 -8.04 2.08 -41.07
N LEU A 103 -7.32 1.18 -40.39
CA LEU A 103 -7.64 0.74 -39.04
C LEU A 103 -7.60 1.89 -38.01
N VAL A 104 -6.60 2.77 -38.12
CA VAL A 104 -6.50 3.96 -37.27
C VAL A 104 -7.55 5.01 -37.64
N ALA A 105 -8.03 5.07 -38.88
CA ALA A 105 -9.07 6.00 -39.27
C ALA A 105 -10.48 5.55 -38.80
N ASP A 106 -10.66 4.27 -38.47
CA ASP A 106 -11.94 3.73 -38.01
C ASP A 106 -12.26 4.13 -36.55
N PRO A 107 -13.35 4.89 -36.31
CA PRO A 107 -13.76 5.27 -34.96
C PRO A 107 -14.09 4.09 -34.04
N LEU A 108 -14.52 2.94 -34.58
CA LEU A 108 -14.83 1.76 -33.77
C LEU A 108 -13.57 1.20 -33.11
N ASN A 109 -12.46 1.18 -33.83
CA ASN A 109 -11.18 0.72 -33.27
C ASN A 109 -10.72 1.63 -32.12
N TRP A 110 -10.93 2.95 -32.23
CA TRP A 110 -10.64 3.88 -31.13
C TRP A 110 -11.50 3.59 -29.91
N LEU A 111 -12.79 3.33 -30.11
CA LEU A 111 -13.70 3.03 -29.01
C LEU A 111 -13.29 1.74 -28.28
N ILE A 112 -12.90 0.70 -29.01
CA ILE A 112 -12.42 -0.56 -28.43
C ILE A 112 -11.11 -0.33 -27.65
N MET A 113 -10.12 0.32 -28.26
CA MET A 113 -8.83 0.58 -27.61
C MET A 113 -9.01 1.42 -26.34
N TYR A 114 -9.78 2.51 -26.43
CA TYR A 114 -9.88 3.47 -25.32
C TYR A 114 -10.86 3.03 -24.25
N SER A 115 -11.85 2.19 -24.57
CA SER A 115 -12.70 1.54 -23.56
C SER A 115 -11.89 0.58 -22.69
N ALA A 116 -10.94 -0.16 -23.26
CA ALA A 116 -10.03 -1.00 -22.50
C ALA A 116 -9.12 -0.16 -21.58
N ALA A 117 -8.60 0.98 -22.07
CA ALA A 117 -7.86 1.92 -21.22
C ALA A 117 -8.72 2.50 -20.09
N ALA A 118 -9.97 2.87 -20.39
CA ALA A 118 -10.92 3.38 -19.39
C ALA A 118 -11.24 2.34 -18.32
N ALA A 119 -11.38 1.06 -18.71
CA ALA A 119 -11.50 -0.05 -17.77
C ALA A 119 -10.24 -0.17 -16.88
N GLY A 120 -9.05 0.02 -17.46
CA GLY A 120 -7.79 0.10 -16.71
C GLY A 120 -7.79 1.17 -15.61
N TRP A 121 -8.27 2.36 -15.94
CA TRP A 121 -8.46 3.43 -14.95
C TRP A 121 -9.51 3.06 -13.90
N GLY A 122 -10.62 2.45 -14.32
CA GLY A 122 -11.66 1.95 -13.42
C GLY A 122 -11.11 0.96 -12.39
N VAL A 123 -10.24 0.04 -12.80
CA VAL A 123 -9.56 -0.89 -11.89
C VAL A 123 -8.62 -0.14 -10.94
N TRP A 124 -7.85 0.82 -11.45
CA TRP A 124 -6.92 1.60 -10.63
C TRP A 124 -7.62 2.36 -9.49
N TYR A 125 -8.77 2.99 -9.77
CA TYR A 125 -9.59 3.66 -8.73
C TYR A 125 -10.41 2.68 -7.89
N GLY A 126 -10.91 1.61 -8.52
CA GLY A 126 -11.81 0.65 -7.87
C GLY A 126 -11.12 -0.23 -6.83
N VAL A 127 -9.89 -0.67 -7.10
CA VAL A 127 -9.17 -1.61 -6.22
C VAL A 127 -8.89 -1.02 -4.83
N PRO A 128 -8.38 0.20 -4.66
CA PRO A 128 -8.19 0.81 -3.33
C PRO A 128 -9.50 0.98 -2.56
N ALA A 129 -10.58 1.42 -3.23
CA ALA A 129 -11.88 1.60 -2.61
C ALA A 129 -12.46 0.25 -2.14
N LEU A 130 -12.34 -0.79 -2.98
CA LEU A 130 -12.73 -2.14 -2.64
C LEU A 130 -11.92 -2.66 -1.45
N TYR A 131 -10.60 -2.52 -1.48
CA TYR A 131 -9.72 -2.95 -0.40
C TYR A 131 -10.04 -2.25 0.93
N ALA A 132 -10.29 -0.94 0.90
CA ALA A 132 -10.69 -0.18 2.09
C ALA A 132 -11.98 -0.76 2.70
N SER A 133 -13.00 -1.04 1.90
CA SER A 133 -14.26 -1.62 2.40
C SER A 133 -14.08 -3.00 3.02
N LEU A 134 -13.27 -3.87 2.39
CA LEU A 134 -12.97 -5.21 2.90
C LEU A 134 -12.17 -5.16 4.20
N SER A 135 -11.25 -4.20 4.34
CA SER A 135 -10.45 -4.02 5.55
C SER A 135 -11.31 -3.65 6.76
N VAL A 136 -12.28 -2.75 6.58
CA VAL A 136 -13.24 -2.35 7.63
C VAL A 136 -14.09 -3.54 8.04
N SER A 137 -14.65 -4.29 7.08
CA SER A 137 -15.46 -5.48 7.39
C SER A 137 -14.68 -6.53 8.18
N THR A 138 -13.41 -6.74 7.82
CA THR A 138 -12.54 -7.69 8.53
C THR A 138 -12.23 -7.20 9.95
N ALA A 139 -11.96 -5.90 10.11
CA ALA A 139 -11.73 -5.28 11.42
C ALA A 139 -12.97 -5.38 12.32
N GLU A 140 -14.17 -5.15 11.80
CA GLU A 140 -15.43 -5.29 12.53
C GLU A 140 -15.66 -6.73 13.00
N ARG A 141 -15.40 -7.72 12.13
CA ARG A 141 -15.50 -9.14 12.49
C ARG A 141 -14.54 -9.49 13.63
N ARG A 142 -13.29 -9.01 13.54
CA ARG A 142 -12.29 -9.24 14.60
C ARG A 142 -12.69 -8.56 15.91
N LEU A 143 -13.23 -7.35 15.84
CA LEU A 143 -13.72 -6.62 17.00
C LEU A 143 -14.90 -7.33 17.66
N LYS A 144 -15.83 -7.89 16.87
CA LYS A 144 -16.94 -8.68 17.38
C LYS A 144 -16.47 -9.93 18.12
N GLN A 145 -15.53 -10.68 17.54
CA GLN A 145 -14.91 -11.84 18.20
C GLN A 145 -14.26 -11.46 19.52
N LEU A 146 -13.44 -10.40 19.54
CA LEU A 146 -12.77 -9.92 20.75
C LEU A 146 -13.77 -9.49 21.82
N ARG A 147 -14.86 -8.82 21.44
CA ARG A 147 -15.93 -8.43 22.37
C ARG A 147 -16.67 -9.64 22.94
N GLN A 148 -16.91 -10.67 22.13
CA GLN A 148 -17.52 -11.92 22.60
C GLN A 148 -16.61 -12.63 23.61
N SER A 149 -15.32 -12.83 23.28
CA SER A 149 -14.36 -13.43 24.21
C SER A 149 -14.20 -12.61 25.49
N ARG A 150 -14.22 -11.27 25.40
CA ARG A 150 -14.20 -10.42 26.60
C ARG A 150 -15.45 -10.61 27.45
N ALA A 151 -16.63 -10.72 26.83
CA ALA A 151 -17.88 -10.92 27.56
C ALA A 151 -17.91 -12.28 28.27
N GLU A 152 -17.43 -13.34 27.61
CA GLU A 152 -17.31 -14.69 28.17
C GLU A 152 -16.35 -14.72 29.37
N LEU A 153 -15.16 -14.10 29.24
CA LEU A 153 -14.22 -13.97 30.36
C LEU A 153 -14.79 -13.17 31.53
N ILE A 154 -15.56 -12.10 31.27
CA ILE A 154 -16.25 -11.35 32.33
C ILE A 154 -17.34 -12.20 32.98
N GLN A 155 -18.02 -13.06 32.23
CA GLN A 155 -19.04 -13.94 32.79
C GLN A 155 -18.44 -15.03 33.68
N GLU A 156 -17.35 -15.65 33.23
CA GLU A 156 -16.64 -16.69 33.97
C GLU A 156 -15.91 -16.14 35.20
N TRP A 157 -15.16 -15.04 35.05
CA TRP A 157 -14.24 -14.54 36.08
C TRP A 157 -14.77 -13.30 36.82
N GLY A 158 -15.78 -12.62 36.29
CA GLY A 158 -16.27 -11.35 36.86
C GLY A 158 -16.97 -11.52 38.22
N ALA A 159 -17.68 -12.63 38.41
CA ALA A 159 -18.27 -12.95 39.72
C ALA A 159 -17.19 -13.23 40.78
N GLU A 160 -16.12 -13.91 40.38
CA GLU A 160 -15.01 -14.26 41.26
C GLU A 160 -14.18 -13.03 41.64
N LEU A 161 -13.87 -12.15 40.67
CA LEU A 161 -13.17 -10.89 40.93
C LEU A 161 -13.96 -9.97 41.87
N ASN A 162 -15.27 -9.82 41.63
CA ASN A 162 -16.15 -9.04 42.52
C ASN A 162 -16.19 -9.64 43.93
N ARG A 163 -16.25 -10.97 44.06
CA ARG A 163 -16.25 -11.66 45.35
C ARG A 163 -14.95 -11.40 46.11
N ILE A 164 -13.81 -11.54 45.44
CA ILE A 164 -12.49 -11.29 46.03
C ILE A 164 -12.37 -9.83 46.48
N GLU A 165 -12.91 -8.88 45.71
CA GLU A 165 -12.90 -7.46 46.10
C GLU A 165 -13.75 -7.17 47.33
N VAL A 166 -14.96 -7.74 47.42
CA VAL A 166 -15.84 -7.59 48.60
C VAL A 166 -15.18 -8.18 49.84
N GLU A 167 -14.67 -9.41 49.75
CA GLU A 167 -14.00 -10.08 50.88
C GLU A 167 -12.78 -9.28 51.36
N ARG A 168 -12.01 -8.71 50.43
CA ARG A 168 -10.86 -7.87 50.76
C ARG A 168 -11.27 -6.51 51.34
N ARG A 169 -12.48 -6.02 51.06
CA ARG A 169 -13.03 -4.79 51.67
C ARG A 169 -13.48 -5.06 53.09
N ASP A 170 -14.28 -6.11 53.28
CA ASP A 170 -14.80 -6.52 54.59
C ASP A 170 -13.65 -6.85 55.56
N ALA A 171 -12.59 -7.50 55.08
CA ALA A 171 -11.39 -7.77 55.87
C ALA A 171 -10.64 -6.49 56.33
N ARG A 172 -10.65 -5.42 55.53
CA ARG A 172 -10.06 -4.13 55.93
C ARG A 172 -10.93 -3.44 56.96
N GLU A 173 -12.24 -3.40 56.74
CA GLU A 173 -13.20 -2.81 57.67
C GLU A 173 -13.11 -3.50 59.06
N ALA A 174 -13.04 -4.83 59.08
CA ALA A 174 -12.85 -5.59 60.32
C ALA A 174 -11.50 -5.28 61.01
N GLN A 175 -10.41 -5.12 60.25
CA GLN A 175 -9.12 -4.73 60.81
C GLN A 175 -9.15 -3.32 61.42
N GLU A 176 -9.86 -2.39 60.78
CA GLU A 176 -10.04 -1.02 61.27
C GLU A 176 -10.91 -0.99 62.53
N GLU A 177 -11.97 -1.78 62.60
CA GLU A 177 -12.78 -1.92 63.81
C GLU A 177 -11.99 -2.52 64.97
N VAL A 178 -11.20 -3.57 64.73
CA VAL A 178 -10.35 -4.17 65.76
C VAL A 178 -9.33 -3.16 66.29
N LYS A 179 -8.70 -2.38 65.41
CA LYS A 179 -7.81 -1.29 65.82
C LYS A 179 -8.54 -0.24 66.65
N ARG A 180 -9.70 0.21 66.21
CA ARG A 180 -10.52 1.21 66.89
C ARG A 180 -10.97 0.75 68.27
N ASN A 181 -11.42 -0.50 68.39
CA ASN A 181 -11.83 -1.09 69.66
C ASN A 181 -10.65 -1.24 70.62
N ARG A 182 -9.47 -1.61 70.10
CA ARG A 182 -8.24 -1.69 70.89
C ARG A 182 -7.82 -0.31 71.40
N GLU A 183 -7.81 0.71 70.53
CA GLU A 183 -7.51 2.10 70.91
C GLU A 183 -8.51 2.64 71.94
N GLN A 184 -9.80 2.33 71.79
CA GLN A 184 -10.84 2.69 72.77
C GLN A 184 -10.63 1.99 74.12
N ALA A 185 -10.27 0.71 74.13
CA ALA A 185 -9.98 -0.04 75.34
C ALA A 185 -8.72 0.50 76.05
N GLU A 186 -7.67 0.82 75.30
CA GLU A 186 -6.44 1.44 75.82
C GLU A 186 -6.74 2.84 76.42
N ASN A 187 -7.56 3.66 75.76
CA ASN A 187 -7.98 4.97 76.27
C ASN A 187 -8.87 4.86 77.53
N MET A 188 -9.80 3.90 77.59
CA MET A 188 -10.63 3.68 78.78
C MET A 188 -9.80 3.16 79.96
N ALA A 189 -8.80 2.31 79.72
CA ALA A 189 -7.89 1.84 80.76
C ALA A 189 -7.05 2.99 81.32
N ALA A 190 -6.52 3.86 80.46
CA ALA A 190 -5.76 5.05 80.86
C ALA A 190 -6.60 6.04 81.69
N GLN A 191 -7.88 6.23 81.34
CA GLN A 191 -8.81 7.05 82.14
C GLN A 191 -9.09 6.45 83.52
N ARG A 192 -9.21 5.13 83.63
CA ARG A 192 -9.42 4.44 84.91
C ARG A 192 -8.22 4.53 85.84
N THR A 193 -7.00 4.46 85.31
CA THR A 193 -5.77 4.62 86.09
C THR A 193 -5.51 6.06 86.53
N ALA A 194 -6.05 7.06 85.83
CA ALA A 194 -5.93 8.47 86.21
C ALA A 194 -6.98 8.93 87.24
N ALA A 195 -8.04 8.13 87.46
CA ALA A 195 -9.13 8.42 88.38
C ALA A 195 -9.00 7.69 89.74
N ALA A 196 -7.95 6.89 89.94
CA ALA A 196 -7.59 6.21 91.18
C ALA A 196 -6.37 6.88 91.81
#